data_AF-A0A9P8IL56-F1
#
_entry.id   AF-A0A9P8IL56-F1
#
_cell.length_a   1.000
_cell.length_b   1.000
_cell.length_c   1.000
_cell.angle_alpha   90.00
_cell.angle_beta   90.00
_cell.angle_gamma   90.00
#
_symmetry.space_group_name_H-M   'P 1'
#
loop_
_entity.id
_entity.type
_entity.pdbx_description
1 polymer ?
#
loop_
_entity_poly.entity_id
_entity_poly.type
_entity_poly.pdbx_seq_one_letter_code
_entity_poly.pdbx_strand_id
1 'polypeptide(L)'
;MKLKYTIVSNRHLSDYSGCPKVKTYLKYADLLVDITNEAAAIPGSGDDKVAFTYSFEVARFVEHSVTIGEKVTANEIIIITEEARGERFSVVRVDVNKLERLQVTELPSHVGAYKFFPKPILHTLFAAIGLRTIEGQFDLPYEGSLNQIFSHIELTSVKELIDQARKV
;
A
#
# COMPACT_ATOMS: atom_id res chain seq x y z
N MET A 1 12.31 -25.25 7.16
CA MET A 1 11.39 -24.11 7.36
C MET A 1 10.30 -24.19 6.29
N LYS A 2 9.01 -24.27 6.65
CA LYS A 2 7.90 -24.41 5.69
C LYS A 2 7.33 -23.03 5.33
N LEU A 3 7.02 -22.81 4.06
CA LEU A 3 6.41 -21.58 3.54
C LEU A 3 5.00 -21.42 4.12
N LYS A 4 4.69 -20.24 4.67
CA LYS A 4 3.31 -19.85 5.01
C LYS A 4 2.76 -19.03 3.84
N TYR A 5 1.66 -19.48 3.26
CA TYR A 5 1.00 -18.82 2.14
C TYR A 5 -0.51 -18.95 2.29
N THR A 6 -1.24 -18.03 1.66
CA THR A 6 -2.69 -18.06 1.54
C THR A 6 -3.04 -18.08 0.07
N ILE A 7 -3.86 -19.05 -0.36
CA ILE A 7 -4.35 -19.11 -1.74
C ILE A 7 -5.60 -18.25 -1.82
N VAL A 8 -5.55 -17.21 -2.64
CA VAL A 8 -6.72 -16.40 -2.99
C VAL A 8 -7.17 -16.83 -4.39
N SER A 9 -8.44 -17.19 -4.54
CA SER A 9 -9.02 -17.61 -5.82
C SER A 9 -10.28 -16.79 -6.09
N ASN A 10 -10.18 -15.86 -7.04
CA ASN A 10 -11.24 -14.90 -7.42
C ASN A 10 -12.08 -15.35 -8.63
N ARG A 11 -11.86 -16.56 -9.17
CA ARG A 11 -12.60 -17.13 -10.31
C ARG A 11 -12.71 -16.14 -11.50
N HIS A 12 -13.92 -15.84 -12.01
CA HIS A 12 -14.12 -14.91 -13.14
C HIS A 12 -14.46 -13.51 -12.64
N LEU A 13 -13.94 -12.46 -13.29
CA LEU A 13 -14.23 -11.08 -12.91
C LEU A 13 -15.46 -10.56 -13.66
N SER A 14 -16.48 -10.09 -12.95
CA SER A 14 -17.71 -9.55 -13.55
C SER A 14 -17.53 -8.20 -14.23
N ASP A 15 -16.40 -7.52 -13.99
CA ASP A 15 -16.01 -6.25 -14.62
C ASP A 15 -16.18 -6.24 -16.15
N TYR A 16 -15.87 -7.36 -16.80
CA TYR A 16 -15.91 -7.46 -18.26
C TYR A 16 -17.33 -7.22 -18.80
N SER A 17 -18.33 -7.88 -18.22
CA SER A 17 -19.72 -7.79 -18.67
C SER A 17 -20.37 -6.44 -18.40
N GLY A 18 -19.83 -5.66 -17.46
CA GLY A 18 -20.33 -4.32 -17.15
C GLY A 18 -19.65 -3.18 -17.91
N CYS A 19 -18.56 -3.45 -18.62
CA CYS A 19 -17.75 -2.43 -19.28
C CYS A 19 -18.47 -1.89 -20.54
N PRO A 20 -18.36 -0.58 -20.86
CA PRO A 20 -17.61 0.47 -20.15
C PRO A 20 -18.42 1.21 -19.07
N LYS A 21 -19.65 0.75 -18.77
CA LYS A 21 -20.59 1.49 -17.92
C LYS A 21 -20.30 1.34 -16.42
N VAL A 22 -19.67 0.24 -16.01
CA VAL A 22 -19.23 0.04 -14.62
C VAL A 22 -17.80 0.54 -14.44
N LYS A 23 -17.49 1.01 -13.22
CA LYS A 23 -16.14 1.41 -12.85
C LYS A 23 -15.22 0.20 -12.93
N THR A 24 -14.19 0.23 -13.78
CA THR A 24 -13.19 -0.82 -13.84
C THR A 24 -11.86 -0.28 -14.34
N TYR A 25 -10.78 -0.95 -13.94
CA TYR A 25 -9.43 -0.71 -14.48
C TYR A 25 -8.98 -1.82 -15.45
N LEU A 26 -9.84 -2.82 -15.68
CA LEU A 26 -9.56 -3.89 -16.64
C LEU A 26 -9.80 -3.41 -18.06
N LYS A 27 -8.98 -3.91 -19.00
CA LYS A 27 -9.20 -3.70 -20.44
C LYS A 27 -10.36 -4.59 -20.92
N TYR A 28 -11.19 -4.07 -21.82
CA TYR A 28 -12.38 -4.76 -22.32
C TYR A 28 -12.07 -6.12 -22.96
N ALA A 29 -12.70 -7.19 -22.46
CA ALA A 29 -12.57 -8.55 -22.95
C ALA A 29 -13.70 -9.46 -22.40
N ASP A 30 -14.86 -9.48 -23.05
CA ASP A 30 -15.98 -10.34 -22.65
C ASP A 30 -15.75 -11.81 -23.04
N LEU A 31 -15.99 -12.72 -22.08
CA LEU A 31 -15.74 -14.17 -22.27
C LEU A 31 -16.98 -14.96 -22.70
N LEU A 32 -18.16 -14.62 -22.17
CA LEU A 32 -19.39 -15.41 -22.34
C LEU A 32 -20.54 -14.59 -22.93
N VAL A 33 -20.71 -13.36 -22.44
CA VAL A 33 -21.77 -12.46 -22.85
C VAL A 33 -21.19 -11.08 -23.04
N ASP A 34 -21.23 -10.60 -24.28
CA ASP A 34 -20.93 -9.23 -24.67
C ASP A 34 -22.25 -8.44 -24.64
N ILE A 35 -22.48 -7.76 -23.51
CA ILE A 35 -23.70 -6.99 -23.28
C ILE A 35 -23.71 -5.72 -24.16
N THR A 36 -22.54 -5.19 -24.53
CA THR A 36 -22.45 -3.94 -25.31
C THR A 36 -22.84 -4.15 -26.77
N ASN A 37 -22.46 -5.29 -27.35
CA ASN A 37 -22.75 -5.65 -28.74
C ASN A 37 -23.89 -6.66 -28.89
N GLU A 38 -24.63 -6.93 -27.80
CA GLU A 38 -25.80 -7.83 -27.78
C GLU A 38 -25.48 -9.25 -28.30
N ALA A 39 -24.28 -9.75 -27.99
CA ALA A 39 -23.78 -11.04 -28.45
C ALA A 39 -23.43 -11.97 -27.28
N ALA A 40 -23.62 -13.27 -27.46
CA ALA A 40 -23.24 -14.26 -26.47
C ALA A 40 -22.58 -15.48 -27.12
N ALA A 41 -21.54 -16.00 -26.47
CA ALA A 41 -20.86 -17.23 -26.81
C ALA A 41 -21.01 -18.20 -25.64
N ILE A 42 -22.06 -19.02 -25.68
CA ILE A 42 -22.38 -19.97 -24.62
C ILE A 42 -21.64 -21.29 -24.87
N PRO A 43 -20.76 -21.73 -23.97
CA PRO A 43 -20.11 -23.02 -24.08
C PRO A 43 -21.09 -24.14 -23.70
N GLY A 44 -21.19 -25.18 -24.54
CA GLY A 44 -22.02 -26.35 -24.25
C GLY A 44 -23.52 -26.02 -24.16
N SER A 45 -24.22 -26.57 -23.15
CA SER A 45 -25.64 -26.29 -22.94
C SER A 45 -25.92 -24.97 -22.22
N GLY A 46 -24.92 -24.39 -21.55
CA GLY A 46 -25.07 -23.18 -20.75
C GLY A 46 -25.70 -23.37 -19.36
N ASP A 47 -25.97 -24.62 -18.94
CA ASP A 47 -26.60 -24.90 -17.63
C ASP A 47 -25.58 -24.93 -16.47
N ASP A 48 -24.29 -24.91 -16.79
CA ASP A 48 -23.21 -24.97 -15.81
C ASP A 48 -23.04 -23.65 -15.05
N LYS A 49 -22.89 -23.75 -13.72
CA LYS A 49 -22.74 -22.57 -12.85
C LYS A 49 -21.32 -22.02 -12.93
N VAL A 50 -21.22 -20.72 -13.17
CA VAL A 50 -19.95 -19.97 -13.14
C VAL A 50 -19.98 -18.96 -11.99
N ALA A 51 -18.88 -18.89 -11.24
CA ALA A 51 -18.70 -17.92 -10.17
C ALA A 51 -18.06 -16.64 -10.71
N PHE A 52 -18.76 -15.52 -10.50
CA PHE A 52 -18.32 -14.19 -10.87
C PHE A 52 -18.02 -13.37 -9.60
N THR A 53 -16.97 -12.54 -9.63
CA THR A 53 -16.59 -11.66 -8.53
C THR A 53 -16.18 -10.31 -9.06
N TYR A 54 -16.66 -9.22 -8.45
CA TYR A 54 -16.30 -7.88 -8.90
C TYR A 54 -14.91 -7.49 -8.35
N SER A 55 -14.05 -6.90 -9.20
CA SER A 55 -12.65 -6.63 -8.84
C SER A 55 -12.47 -5.78 -7.59
N PHE A 56 -13.35 -4.79 -7.37
CA PHE A 56 -13.31 -3.95 -6.17
C PHE A 56 -13.74 -4.70 -4.90
N GLU A 57 -14.58 -5.73 -5.00
CA GLU A 57 -14.93 -6.57 -3.86
C GLU A 57 -13.76 -7.48 -3.47
N VAL A 58 -13.04 -8.01 -4.47
CA VAL A 58 -11.77 -8.73 -4.22
C VAL A 58 -10.81 -7.83 -3.43
N ALA A 59 -10.67 -6.57 -3.85
CA ALA A 59 -9.83 -5.60 -3.16
C ALA A 59 -10.27 -5.41 -1.71
N ARG A 60 -11.58 -5.29 -1.44
CA ARG A 60 -12.10 -5.19 -0.07
C ARG A 60 -11.74 -6.41 0.78
N PHE A 61 -11.85 -7.63 0.27
CA PHE A 61 -11.48 -8.83 1.04
C PHE A 61 -9.96 -8.93 1.32
N VAL A 62 -9.13 -8.29 0.50
CA VAL A 62 -7.68 -8.15 0.74
C VAL A 62 -7.37 -6.95 1.66
N GLU A 63 -8.16 -5.88 1.64
CA GLU A 63 -8.01 -4.71 2.53
C GLU A 63 -8.21 -5.05 4.01
N HIS A 64 -9.06 -6.03 4.35
CA HIS A 64 -9.27 -6.41 5.75
C HIS A 64 -8.08 -7.17 6.38
N SER A 65 -6.94 -7.29 5.68
CA SER A 65 -5.68 -7.78 6.24
C SER A 65 -4.67 -6.67 6.55
N VAL A 66 -5.14 -5.46 6.86
CA VAL A 66 -4.26 -4.35 7.25
C VAL A 66 -3.88 -4.48 8.74
N THR A 67 -2.60 -4.64 9.01
CA THR A 67 -2.01 -4.46 10.35
C THR A 67 -1.44 -3.05 10.44
N ILE A 68 -1.88 -2.29 11.43
CA ILE A 68 -1.42 -0.93 11.74
C ILE A 68 -0.48 -1.05 12.95
N GLY A 69 0.75 -0.57 12.82
CA GLY A 69 1.66 -0.43 13.95
C GLY A 69 1.27 0.76 14.83
N GLU A 70 2.27 1.47 15.34
CA GLU A 70 2.06 2.77 15.96
C GLU A 70 1.91 3.86 14.88
N LYS A 71 0.97 4.79 15.09
CA LYS A 71 0.84 5.98 14.26
C LYS A 71 1.62 7.12 14.91
N VAL A 72 2.69 7.55 14.26
CA VAL A 72 3.48 8.71 14.69
C VAL A 72 3.83 9.58 13.49
N THR A 73 3.95 10.87 13.74
CA THR A 73 4.44 11.86 12.79
C THR A 73 5.97 11.83 12.72
N ALA A 74 6.53 12.34 11.62
CA ALA A 74 7.97 12.51 11.50
C ALA A 74 8.55 13.41 12.62
N ASN A 75 7.78 14.40 13.10
CA ASN A 75 8.21 15.26 14.22
C ASN A 75 8.27 14.49 15.54
N GLU A 76 7.29 13.63 15.81
CA GLU A 76 7.29 12.78 17.01
C GLU A 76 8.46 11.79 16.98
N ILE A 77 8.78 11.20 15.81
CA ILE A 77 9.97 10.36 15.66
C ILE A 77 11.25 11.14 16.01
N ILE A 78 11.37 12.39 15.53
CA ILE A 78 12.52 13.24 15.86
C ILE A 78 12.57 13.48 17.38
N ILE A 79 11.47 13.90 18.01
CA ILE A 79 11.42 14.15 19.46
C ILE A 79 11.82 12.89 20.24
N ILE A 80 11.23 11.74 19.93
CA ILE A 80 11.55 10.45 20.58
C ILE A 80 13.03 10.13 20.43
N THR A 81 13.60 10.38 19.24
CA THR A 81 15.01 10.08 18.97
C THR A 81 15.97 11.06 19.65
N GLU A 82 15.64 12.35 19.68
CA GLU A 82 16.41 13.40 20.37
C GLU A 82 16.40 13.17 21.89
N GLU A 83 15.25 12.82 22.47
CA GLU A 83 15.14 12.45 23.89
C GLU A 83 15.97 11.20 24.21
N ALA A 84 15.95 10.19 23.35
CA ALA A 84 16.69 8.95 23.54
C ALA A 84 18.23 9.14 23.39
N ARG A 85 18.67 10.10 22.57
CA ARG A 85 20.10 10.33 22.26
C ARG A 85 20.72 11.50 23.01
N GLY A 86 19.93 12.46 23.48
CA GLY A 86 20.42 13.71 24.07
C GLY A 86 21.04 14.69 23.07
N GLU A 87 20.87 14.47 21.76
CA GLU A 87 21.43 15.28 20.68
C GLU A 87 20.32 15.86 19.80
N ARG A 88 20.52 17.07 19.27
CA ARG A 88 19.57 17.70 18.33
C ARG A 88 19.84 17.28 16.89
N PHE A 89 18.76 17.07 16.14
CA PHE A 89 18.82 16.69 14.73
C PHE A 89 18.84 17.92 13.83
N SER A 90 19.58 17.83 12.72
CA SER A 90 19.49 18.82 11.65
C SER A 90 18.24 18.55 10.82
N VAL A 91 17.22 19.38 10.99
CA VAL A 91 15.94 19.22 10.30
C VAL A 91 15.89 20.14 9.08
N VAL A 92 15.78 19.56 7.89
CA VAL A 92 15.52 20.29 6.65
C VAL A 92 14.06 20.07 6.25
N ARG A 93 13.28 21.15 6.20
CA ARG A 93 11.91 21.10 5.68
C ARG A 93 11.95 21.02 4.16
N VAL A 94 11.27 20.02 3.62
CA VAL A 94 11.16 19.84 2.16
C VAL A 94 9.93 20.60 1.66
N ASP A 95 10.12 21.37 0.60
CA ASP A 95 9.05 22.10 -0.08
C ASP A 95 8.26 21.13 -0.97
N VAL A 96 6.93 21.18 -0.89
CA VAL A 96 6.03 20.34 -1.71
C VAL A 96 6.29 20.54 -3.20
N ASN A 97 6.53 21.78 -3.64
CA ASN A 97 6.81 22.08 -5.05
C ASN A 97 8.11 21.43 -5.55
N LYS A 98 9.06 21.15 -4.64
CA LYS A 98 10.28 20.41 -4.99
C LYS A 98 9.99 18.91 -5.14
N LEU A 99 9.14 18.35 -4.27
CA LEU A 99 8.70 16.95 -4.38
C LEU A 99 7.94 16.69 -5.68
N GLU A 100 7.05 17.61 -6.09
CA GLU A 100 6.33 17.53 -7.38
C GLU A 100 7.28 17.51 -8.58
N ARG A 101 8.44 18.17 -8.47
CA ARG A 101 9.51 18.18 -9.48
C ARG A 101 10.49 17.01 -9.33
N LEU A 102 10.15 16.01 -8.51
CA LEU A 102 10.98 14.85 -8.18
C LEU A 102 12.34 15.21 -7.54
N GLN A 103 12.42 16.38 -6.91
CA GLN A 103 13.60 16.83 -6.20
C GLN A 103 13.46 16.50 -4.71
N VAL A 104 14.33 15.63 -4.22
CA VAL A 104 14.37 15.24 -2.81
C VAL A 104 15.64 15.77 -2.15
N THR A 105 15.52 16.19 -0.89
CA THR A 105 16.68 16.50 -0.07
C THR A 105 17.39 15.19 0.26
N GLU A 106 18.69 15.12 -0.02
CA GLU A 106 19.47 13.91 0.24
C GLU A 106 19.89 13.81 1.70
N LEU A 107 19.67 12.64 2.29
CA LEU A 107 20.23 12.29 3.58
C LEU A 107 21.58 11.58 3.36
N PRO A 108 22.53 11.67 4.31
CA PRO A 108 23.84 11.02 4.18
C PRO A 108 23.75 9.51 3.89
N SER A 109 22.71 8.84 4.39
CA SER A 109 22.46 7.41 4.15
C SER A 109 22.16 7.06 2.69
N HIS A 110 21.68 8.02 1.88
CA HIS A 110 21.33 7.76 0.47
C HIS A 110 22.56 7.43 -0.38
N VAL A 111 23.74 7.95 0.00
CA VAL A 111 25.01 7.66 -0.71
C VAL A 111 25.31 6.16 -0.74
N GLY A 112 25.02 5.45 0.35
CA GLY A 112 25.15 3.99 0.41
C GLY A 112 24.11 3.27 -0.45
N ALA A 113 22.88 3.80 -0.51
CA ALA A 113 21.78 3.22 -1.28
C ALA A 113 21.99 3.26 -2.79
N TYR A 114 22.77 4.22 -3.31
CA TYR A 114 23.04 4.33 -4.75
C TYR A 114 23.78 3.13 -5.37
N LYS A 115 24.42 2.31 -4.54
CA LYS A 115 25.02 1.05 -4.97
C LYS A 115 23.98 0.02 -5.44
N PHE A 116 22.73 0.16 -4.97
CA PHE A 116 21.64 -0.77 -5.23
C PHE A 116 20.53 -0.16 -6.09
N PHE A 117 20.30 1.15 -5.96
CA PHE A 117 19.28 1.88 -6.71
C PHE A 117 19.89 3.08 -7.45
N PRO A 118 19.70 3.20 -8.77
CA PRO A 118 20.08 4.40 -9.50
C PRO A 118 19.44 5.64 -8.86
N LYS A 119 20.26 6.69 -8.66
CA LYS A 119 19.87 7.94 -8.00
C LYS A 119 18.53 8.53 -8.52
N PRO A 120 18.29 8.62 -9.85
CA PRO A 120 17.01 9.16 -10.35
C PRO A 120 15.80 8.34 -9.90
N ILE A 121 15.91 7.00 -9.88
CA ILE A 121 14.82 6.11 -9.47
C ILE A 121 14.53 6.28 -7.98
N LEU A 122 15.58 6.35 -7.15
CA LEU A 122 15.43 6.55 -5.71
C LEU A 122 14.79 7.91 -5.39
N HIS A 123 15.18 8.96 -6.12
CA HIS A 123 14.59 10.29 -6.00
C HIS A 123 13.12 10.30 -6.39
N THR A 124 12.75 9.68 -7.52
CA THR A 124 11.35 9.57 -7.94
C THR A 124 10.52 8.83 -6.89
N LEU A 125 11.05 7.73 -6.35
CA LEU A 125 10.36 6.94 -5.32
C LEU A 125 10.12 7.76 -4.04
N PHE A 126 11.16 8.43 -3.52
CA PHE A 126 11.05 9.22 -2.31
C PHE A 126 10.17 10.46 -2.48
N ALA A 127 10.21 11.10 -3.65
CA ALA A 127 9.31 12.20 -3.96
C ALA A 127 7.85 11.75 -3.94
N ALA A 128 7.54 10.62 -4.60
CA ALA A 128 6.21 10.05 -4.63
C ALA A 128 5.72 9.64 -3.23
N ILE A 129 6.58 9.02 -2.42
CA ILE A 129 6.24 8.67 -1.02
C ILE A 129 5.95 9.94 -0.22
N GLY A 130 6.82 10.95 -0.30
CA GLY A 130 6.64 12.21 0.43
C GLY A 130 5.33 12.92 0.09
N LEU A 131 4.97 13.00 -1.20
CA LEU A 131 3.68 13.57 -1.63
C LEU A 131 2.50 12.78 -1.07
N ARG A 132 2.52 11.46 -1.19
CA ARG A 132 1.45 10.60 -0.66
C ARG A 132 1.31 10.69 0.86
N THR A 133 2.41 10.89 1.58
CA THR A 133 2.39 11.15 3.03
C THR A 133 1.71 12.48 3.34
N ILE A 134 2.02 13.56 2.60
CA ILE A 134 1.38 14.87 2.77
C ILE A 134 -0.11 14.81 2.45
N GLU A 135 -0.50 14.04 1.44
CA GLU A 135 -1.89 13.80 1.06
C GLU A 135 -2.66 12.89 2.03
N GLY A 136 -2.02 12.39 3.09
CA GLY A 136 -2.64 11.54 4.10
C GLY A 136 -2.88 10.09 3.66
N GLN A 137 -2.33 9.65 2.53
CA GLN A 137 -2.53 8.27 2.03
C GLN A 137 -1.90 7.19 2.92
N PHE A 138 -1.05 7.57 3.87
CA PHE A 138 -0.45 6.67 4.86
C PHE A 138 -1.20 6.69 6.21
N ASP A 139 -2.17 7.59 6.41
CA ASP A 139 -3.04 7.57 7.60
C ASP A 139 -4.20 6.60 7.40
N LEU A 140 -3.90 5.31 7.61
CA LEU A 140 -4.86 4.22 7.41
C LEU A 140 -5.93 4.19 8.52
N PRO A 141 -7.22 3.98 8.19
CA PRO A 141 -8.27 3.89 9.21
C PRO A 141 -8.05 2.70 10.14
N TYR A 142 -8.25 2.90 11.44
CA TYR A 142 -8.14 1.81 12.43
C TYR A 142 -9.29 0.81 12.33
N GLU A 143 -10.46 1.30 11.93
CA GLU A 143 -11.66 0.48 11.73
C GLU A 143 -11.43 -0.57 10.63
N GLY A 144 -11.73 -1.84 10.94
CA GLY A 144 -11.53 -2.96 10.03
C GLY A 144 -10.10 -3.49 9.95
N SER A 145 -9.17 -2.92 10.73
CA SER A 145 -7.80 -3.43 10.85
C SER A 145 -7.73 -4.74 11.63
N LEU A 146 -6.68 -5.52 11.38
CA LEU A 146 -6.39 -6.72 12.16
C LEU A 146 -6.12 -6.40 13.64
N ASN A 147 -5.64 -5.19 13.95
CA ASN A 147 -5.44 -4.72 15.32
C ASN A 147 -6.73 -4.60 16.11
N GLN A 148 -7.82 -4.18 15.45
CA GLN A 148 -9.14 -4.13 16.09
C GLN A 148 -9.65 -5.54 16.39
N ILE A 149 -9.42 -6.49 15.48
CA ILE A 149 -9.88 -7.88 15.59
C ILE A 149 -9.02 -8.65 16.62
N PHE A 150 -7.72 -8.38 16.66
CA PHE A 150 -6.73 -9.03 17.52
C PHE A 150 -6.11 -8.06 18.52
N SER A 151 -6.96 -7.35 19.29
CA SER A 151 -6.53 -6.29 20.23
C SER A 151 -5.64 -6.75 21.39
N HIS A 152 -5.56 -8.06 21.64
CA HIS A 152 -4.71 -8.65 22.66
C HIS A 152 -3.25 -8.85 22.20
N ILE A 153 -2.95 -8.62 20.92
CA ILE A 153 -1.58 -8.69 20.40
C ILE A 153 -0.92 -7.34 20.63
N GLU A 154 0.09 -7.33 21.50
CA GLU A 154 0.93 -6.15 21.72
C GLU A 154 1.93 -5.98 20.57
N LEU A 155 1.94 -4.80 19.97
CA LEU A 155 2.92 -4.42 18.94
C LEU A 155 4.01 -3.56 19.56
N THR A 156 5.23 -3.72 19.06
CA THR A 156 6.37 -2.91 19.49
C THR A 156 6.20 -1.46 19.06
N SER A 157 6.37 -0.53 20.00
CA SER A 157 6.33 0.90 19.71
C SER A 157 7.59 1.39 18.98
N VAL A 158 7.47 2.53 18.30
CA VAL A 158 8.60 3.22 17.65
C VAL A 158 9.66 3.59 18.69
N LYS A 159 9.24 4.02 19.88
CA LYS A 159 10.16 4.30 20.99
C LYS A 159 10.94 3.06 21.42
N GLU A 160 10.27 1.93 21.63
CA GLU A 160 10.92 0.68 21.99
C GLU A 160 11.94 0.23 20.94
N LEU A 161 11.63 0.38 19.66
CA LEU A 161 12.55 0.08 18.56
C LEU A 161 13.78 1.00 18.60
N ILE A 162 13.60 2.31 18.81
CA ILE A 162 14.70 3.28 18.92
C ILE A 162 15.58 2.96 20.13
N ASP A 163 14.98 2.64 21.27
CA ASP A 163 15.70 2.28 22.49
C ASP A 163 16.49 0.98 22.35
N GLN A 164 15.95 -0.01 21.63
CA GLN A 164 16.66 -1.26 21.31
C GLN A 164 17.85 -1.02 20.38
N ALA A 165 17.69 -0.18 19.35
CA ALA A 165 18.76 0.13 18.40
C ALA A 165 19.97 0.84 19.06
N ARG A 166 19.80 1.41 20.26
CA ARG A 166 20.88 2.01 21.05
C ARG A 166 21.78 0.99 21.76
N LYS A 167 21.32 -0.25 21.99
CA LYS A 167 22.03 -1.24 22.83
C LYS A 167 23.20 -1.93 22.12
N VAL A 168 23.77 -1.34 21.07
CA VAL A 168 24.89 -1.88 20.30
C VAL A 168 26.07 -0.93 20.37
#